data_AF-A0A5C6FGE1-F1
#
_entry.id   AF-A0A5C6FGE1-F1
#
_cell.length_a   1.000
_cell.length_b   1.000
_cell.length_c   1.000
_cell.angle_alpha   90.00
_cell.angle_beta   90.00
_cell.angle_gamma   90.00
#
_symmetry.space_group_name_H-M   'P 1'
#
loop_
_entity.id
_entity.type
_entity.pdbx_description
1 polymer ?
#
loop_
_entity_poly.entity_id
_entity_poly.type
_entity_poly.pdbx_seq_one_letter_code
_entity_poly.pdbx_strand_id
1 'polypeptide(L)'
;MRKVKVRRAFTLVELLVVIAIIGVLVGLLLPAVQAAREAARRMSCSNNFKQMGLGVHNYHSAYKRMPRHMAGTFGFGGPVSFGSTGNVERSSNYFDLSWLVGLTPFVEQQSLWEQISNPLQSPTSGDIFPAMGPNPQRTLGHHANEPYQPWLTNIPTLRCPSDPGVGLPSQGRTNYAACMGDGMDRTDSGAYGSSGQPSSPVNGPFAGNPTRHAEQTRVGCRGMFVPRQAIRFRDVLDGLSNTVMAGEIVTDLGDSDVRTRPVGRSAAPRPLNNPDLCDVGRDPERPQFWQTPLPAGLAFTANAENGRGYKWAYGRPIFTGMYTIGPPNSEICLHTQNSPNQMGNLPAGSRHQGGCHVLMGDGAVKFVTDSIEAGNQTSPTPRLGGPVGAGAQSPYGLWGALGSRASMEVIDQEI
;
A
#
# COMPACT_ATOMS: atom_id res chain seq x y z
N MET A 1 51.33 -32.18 51.83
CA MET A 1 51.83 -30.88 51.33
C MET A 1 50.83 -30.29 50.34
N ARG A 2 50.16 -29.19 50.69
CA ARG A 2 49.17 -28.51 49.84
C ARG A 2 49.92 -27.47 48.99
N LYS A 3 50.10 -27.72 47.68
CA LYS A 3 50.75 -26.76 46.76
C LYS A 3 49.96 -25.45 46.75
N VAL A 4 50.56 -24.36 47.26
CA VAL A 4 49.98 -23.02 47.18
C VAL A 4 50.00 -22.59 45.72
N LYS A 5 48.83 -22.41 45.13
CA LYS A 5 48.68 -21.95 43.74
C LYS A 5 48.84 -20.43 43.75
N VAL A 6 50.02 -19.94 43.36
CA VAL A 6 50.27 -18.49 43.20
C VAL A 6 49.33 -17.96 42.11
N ARG A 7 48.38 -17.10 42.48
CA ARG A 7 47.53 -16.40 41.51
C ARG A 7 48.34 -15.23 40.94
N ARG A 8 48.56 -15.21 39.62
CA ARG A 8 49.17 -14.06 38.95
C ARG A 8 48.22 -12.86 39.11
N ALA A 9 48.73 -11.75 39.63
CA ALA A 9 48.00 -10.49 39.68
C ALA A 9 48.04 -9.83 38.30
N PHE A 10 46.90 -9.33 37.85
CA PHE A 10 46.74 -8.66 36.56
C PHE A 10 47.16 -7.19 36.67
N THR A 11 47.97 -6.70 35.76
CA THR A 11 48.41 -5.29 35.77
C THR A 11 47.37 -4.39 35.13
N LEU A 12 47.29 -3.14 35.61
CA LEU A 12 46.38 -2.13 35.05
C LEU A 12 46.64 -1.89 33.54
N VAL A 13 47.90 -2.01 33.11
CA VAL A 13 48.29 -1.86 31.70
C VAL A 13 47.72 -3.00 30.84
N GLU A 14 47.79 -4.25 31.30
CA GLU A 14 47.21 -5.40 30.57
C GLU A 14 45.69 -5.23 30.40
N LEU A 15 44.99 -4.69 31.42
CA LEU A 15 43.56 -4.40 31.33
C LEU A 15 43.25 -3.33 30.28
N LEU A 16 43.99 -2.21 30.32
CA LEU A 16 43.78 -1.10 29.40
C LEU A 16 44.03 -1.49 27.95
N VAL A 17 45.08 -2.28 27.67
CA VAL A 17 45.38 -2.75 26.32
C VAL A 17 44.26 -3.64 25.78
N VAL A 18 43.73 -4.55 26.59
CA VAL A 18 42.62 -5.43 26.19
C VAL A 18 41.36 -4.62 25.87
N ILE A 19 41.02 -3.65 26.72
CA ILE A 19 39.87 -2.77 26.49
C ILE A 19 40.08 -1.92 25.23
N ALA A 20 41.28 -1.40 24.99
CA ALA A 20 41.62 -0.64 23.78
C ALA A 20 41.45 -1.49 22.51
N ILE A 21 41.95 -2.73 22.51
CA ILE A 21 41.81 -3.65 21.37
C ILE A 21 40.35 -4.00 21.12
N ILE A 22 39.58 -4.33 22.16
CA ILE A 22 38.15 -4.60 22.04
C ILE A 22 37.42 -3.36 21.51
N GLY A 23 37.76 -2.17 22.01
CA GLY A 23 37.20 -0.90 21.55
C GLY A 23 37.44 -0.65 20.06
N VAL A 24 38.67 -0.90 19.57
CA VAL A 24 39.01 -0.78 18.15
C VAL A 24 38.28 -1.82 17.31
N LEU A 25 38.26 -3.09 17.74
CA LEU A 25 37.58 -4.17 17.02
C LEU A 25 36.07 -3.90 16.92
N VAL A 26 35.42 -3.51 18.01
CA VAL A 26 33.99 -3.16 18.01
C VAL A 26 33.74 -1.91 17.17
N GLY A 27 34.60 -0.90 17.25
CA GLY A 27 34.49 0.33 16.46
C GLY A 27 34.55 0.08 14.95
N LEU A 28 35.38 -0.88 14.52
CA LEU A 28 35.48 -1.25 13.10
C LEU A 28 34.38 -2.22 12.66
N LEU A 29 33.93 -3.13 13.54
CA LEU A 29 32.95 -4.15 13.19
C LEU A 29 31.50 -3.65 13.25
N LEU A 30 31.16 -2.71 14.13
CA LEU A 30 29.78 -2.27 14.32
C LEU A 30 29.18 -1.64 13.05
N PRO A 31 29.83 -0.69 12.35
CA PRO A 31 29.29 -0.12 11.11
C PRO A 31 29.14 -1.18 10.02
N ALA A 32 30.11 -2.08 9.90
CA ALA A 32 30.10 -3.15 8.91
C ALA A 32 28.95 -4.15 9.15
N VAL A 33 28.70 -4.55 10.39
CA VAL A 33 27.59 -5.45 10.74
C VAL A 33 26.25 -4.80 10.44
N GLN A 34 26.08 -3.50 10.69
CA GLN A 34 24.82 -2.83 10.36
C GLN A 34 24.58 -2.72 8.86
N ALA A 35 25.61 -2.38 8.07
CA ALA A 35 25.53 -2.34 6.62
C ALA A 35 25.17 -3.73 6.04
N ALA A 36 25.81 -4.78 6.55
CA ALA A 36 25.50 -6.16 6.15
C ALA A 36 24.06 -6.56 6.50
N ARG A 37 23.57 -6.19 7.70
CA ARG A 37 22.18 -6.45 8.09
C ARG A 37 21.18 -5.73 7.20
N GLU A 38 21.45 -4.48 6.84
CA GLU A 38 20.56 -3.72 5.97
C GLU A 38 20.53 -4.27 4.54
N ALA A 39 21.69 -4.66 4.00
CA ALA A 39 21.77 -5.35 2.71
C ALA A 39 20.96 -6.66 2.72
N ALA A 40 21.07 -7.45 3.80
CA ALA A 40 20.30 -8.67 3.97
C ALA A 40 18.79 -8.41 4.02
N ARG A 41 18.34 -7.40 4.78
CA ARG A 41 16.92 -7.02 4.80
C ARG A 41 16.42 -6.60 3.43
N ARG A 42 17.21 -5.81 2.70
CA ARG A 42 16.89 -5.35 1.34
C ARG A 42 16.74 -6.51 0.36
N MET A 43 17.65 -7.47 0.40
CA MET A 43 17.54 -8.69 -0.39
C MET A 43 16.28 -9.49 -0.03
N SER A 44 15.94 -9.62 1.26
CA SER A 44 14.73 -10.32 1.69
C SER A 44 13.45 -9.62 1.20
N CYS A 45 13.35 -8.29 1.27
CA CYS A 45 12.18 -7.57 0.76
C CYS A 45 12.05 -7.72 -0.77
N SER A 46 13.14 -7.59 -1.51
CA SER A 46 13.16 -7.84 -2.97
C SER A 46 12.74 -9.27 -3.33
N ASN A 47 13.20 -10.28 -2.58
CA ASN A 47 12.83 -11.67 -2.79
C ASN A 47 11.35 -11.95 -2.49
N ASN A 48 10.82 -11.41 -1.38
CA ASN A 48 9.40 -11.48 -1.07
C ASN A 48 8.58 -10.84 -2.20
N PHE A 49 9.04 -9.71 -2.74
CA PHE A 49 8.36 -9.08 -3.85
C PHE A 49 8.44 -9.89 -5.15
N LYS A 50 9.56 -10.57 -5.39
CA LYS A 50 9.72 -11.49 -6.52
C LYS A 50 8.75 -12.67 -6.42
N GLN A 51 8.51 -13.20 -5.21
CA GLN A 51 7.50 -14.24 -4.98
C GLN A 51 6.10 -13.75 -5.35
N MET A 52 5.75 -12.50 -5.02
CA MET A 52 4.49 -11.90 -5.44
C MET A 52 4.37 -11.79 -6.96
N GLY A 53 5.43 -11.34 -7.64
CA GLY A 53 5.49 -11.29 -9.10
C GLY A 53 5.27 -12.65 -9.75
N LEU A 54 6.02 -13.67 -9.30
CA LEU A 54 5.83 -15.06 -9.77
C LEU A 54 4.39 -15.54 -9.51
N GLY A 55 3.82 -15.21 -8.35
CA GLY A 55 2.44 -15.49 -8.02
C GLY A 55 1.45 -14.88 -9.03
N VAL A 56 1.67 -13.63 -9.46
CA VAL A 56 0.80 -12.96 -10.43
C VAL A 56 0.90 -13.61 -11.80
N HIS A 57 2.10 -13.97 -12.25
CA HIS A 57 2.28 -14.68 -13.51
C HIS A 57 1.64 -16.08 -13.50
N ASN A 58 1.74 -16.81 -12.38
CA ASN A 58 1.06 -18.09 -12.19
C ASN A 58 -0.47 -17.92 -12.18
N TYR A 59 -0.97 -16.91 -11.47
CA TYR A 59 -2.39 -16.54 -11.48
C TYR A 59 -2.87 -16.23 -12.91
N HIS A 60 -2.11 -15.43 -13.66
CA HIS A 60 -2.42 -15.09 -15.05
C HIS A 60 -2.38 -16.32 -15.96
N SER A 61 -1.43 -17.22 -15.77
CA SER A 61 -1.36 -18.48 -16.52
C SER A 61 -2.61 -19.33 -16.32
N ALA A 62 -3.09 -19.45 -15.07
CA ALA A 62 -4.26 -20.23 -14.70
C ALA A 62 -5.59 -19.58 -15.11
N TYR A 63 -5.76 -18.28 -14.89
CA TYR A 63 -7.06 -17.58 -15.04
C TYR A 63 -7.14 -16.65 -16.25
N LYS A 64 -6.07 -16.50 -17.04
CA LYS A 64 -5.97 -15.63 -18.23
C LYS A 64 -6.34 -14.16 -17.96
N ARG A 65 -6.08 -13.72 -16.73
CA ARG A 65 -6.27 -12.34 -16.22
C ARG A 65 -5.41 -12.16 -14.98
N MET A 66 -5.06 -10.93 -14.64
CA MET A 66 -4.42 -10.62 -13.37
C MET A 66 -5.40 -10.76 -12.19
N PRO A 67 -4.89 -10.92 -10.95
CA PRO A 67 -5.70 -10.74 -9.75
C PRO A 67 -6.42 -9.39 -9.80
N ARG A 68 -7.66 -9.37 -9.33
CA ARG A 68 -8.41 -8.12 -9.26
C ARG A 68 -8.10 -7.40 -7.96
N HIS A 69 -7.78 -6.11 -8.04
CA HIS A 69 -7.80 -5.22 -6.88
C HIS A 69 -9.24 -4.77 -6.63
N MET A 70 -9.67 -4.69 -5.36
CA MET A 70 -11.07 -4.46 -5.00
C MET A 70 -11.98 -5.53 -5.62
N ALA A 71 -11.75 -6.79 -5.23
CA ALA A 71 -12.47 -7.96 -5.69
C ALA A 71 -13.45 -8.48 -4.62
N GLY A 72 -14.06 -9.64 -4.87
CA GLY A 72 -14.93 -10.33 -3.92
C GLY A 72 -16.41 -10.27 -4.31
N THR A 73 -17.27 -10.19 -3.31
CA THR A 73 -18.73 -10.21 -3.41
C THR A 73 -19.29 -8.80 -3.26
N PHE A 74 -20.45 -8.54 -3.86
CA PHE A 74 -21.16 -7.27 -3.69
C PHE A 74 -22.27 -7.40 -2.64
N GLY A 75 -22.61 -6.28 -2.01
CA GLY A 75 -23.71 -6.22 -1.03
C GLY A 75 -24.97 -5.60 -1.62
N PHE A 76 -26.15 -6.02 -1.13
CA PHE A 76 -27.44 -5.48 -1.54
C PHE A 76 -27.97 -4.35 -0.63
N GLY A 77 -27.19 -3.92 0.38
CA GLY A 77 -27.44 -2.70 1.14
C GLY A 77 -26.73 -1.50 0.50
N GLY A 78 -27.28 -0.30 0.66
CA GLY A 78 -26.63 0.96 0.24
C GLY A 78 -25.20 1.10 0.81
N PRO A 79 -24.43 2.12 0.38
CA PRO A 79 -23.05 2.28 0.81
C PRO A 79 -22.96 2.23 2.34
N VAL A 80 -22.23 1.25 2.88
CA VAL A 80 -21.99 1.18 4.33
C VAL A 80 -21.33 2.48 4.76
N SER A 81 -22.05 3.27 5.56
CA SER A 81 -21.53 4.51 6.11
C SER A 81 -20.27 4.20 6.91
N PHE A 82 -19.14 4.70 6.40
CA PHE A 82 -17.85 4.63 7.06
C PHE A 82 -17.96 5.27 8.46
N GLY A 83 -17.54 4.55 9.50
CA GLY A 83 -17.64 4.99 10.89
C GLY A 83 -18.88 4.51 11.65
N SER A 84 -19.83 3.82 11.00
CA SER A 84 -20.86 3.07 11.73
C SER A 84 -20.24 1.82 12.37
N THR A 85 -19.99 1.89 13.67
CA THR A 85 -19.60 0.75 14.51
C THR A 85 -20.74 -0.26 14.73
N GLY A 86 -21.92 -0.03 14.16
CA GLY A 86 -23.11 -0.83 14.41
C GLY A 86 -23.34 -1.99 13.43
N ASN A 87 -22.93 -1.89 12.16
CA ASN A 87 -23.26 -2.88 11.12
C ASN A 87 -22.14 -3.01 10.08
N VAL A 88 -21.07 -3.77 10.38
CA VAL A 88 -20.18 -4.27 9.32
C VAL A 88 -20.82 -5.49 8.69
N GLU A 89 -21.06 -5.40 7.38
CA GLU A 89 -21.74 -6.45 6.61
C GLU A 89 -21.05 -7.81 6.74
N ARG A 90 -21.87 -8.80 7.09
CA ARG A 90 -21.44 -10.20 7.28
C ARG A 90 -21.60 -11.00 6.00
N SER A 91 -22.58 -10.64 5.18
CA SER A 91 -22.99 -11.40 3.99
C SER A 91 -22.18 -11.08 2.72
N SER A 92 -21.42 -9.99 2.73
CA SER A 92 -20.60 -9.59 1.58
C SER A 92 -19.40 -8.74 1.98
N ASN A 93 -18.46 -8.60 1.04
CA ASN A 93 -17.27 -7.79 1.20
C ASN A 93 -17.22 -6.55 0.30
N TYR A 94 -18.34 -6.17 -0.31
CA TYR A 94 -18.51 -4.91 -1.07
C TYR A 94 -17.49 -4.63 -2.18
N PHE A 95 -16.98 -5.69 -2.82
CA PHE A 95 -15.86 -5.60 -3.76
C PHE A 95 -14.63 -4.92 -3.18
N ASP A 96 -14.33 -5.16 -1.90
CA ASP A 96 -13.23 -4.51 -1.22
C ASP A 96 -12.10 -5.48 -0.83
N LEU A 97 -12.03 -6.68 -1.41
CA LEU A 97 -10.89 -7.56 -1.22
C LEU A 97 -9.68 -7.06 -2.03
N SER A 98 -8.50 -7.02 -1.41
CA SER A 98 -7.28 -6.64 -2.11
C SER A 98 -6.85 -7.71 -3.12
N TRP A 99 -5.99 -7.32 -4.06
CA TRP A 99 -5.36 -8.23 -5.02
C TRP A 99 -4.58 -9.36 -4.35
N LEU A 100 -4.10 -9.14 -3.11
CA LEU A 100 -3.35 -10.11 -2.31
C LEU A 100 -4.21 -11.31 -1.92
N VAL A 101 -5.53 -11.12 -1.74
CA VAL A 101 -6.45 -12.21 -1.36
C VAL A 101 -6.54 -13.27 -2.45
N GLY A 102 -6.65 -12.86 -3.71
CA GLY A 102 -6.66 -13.79 -4.84
C GLY A 102 -5.29 -14.44 -5.11
N LEU A 103 -4.22 -13.87 -4.54
CA LEU A 103 -2.86 -14.34 -4.72
C LEU A 103 -2.44 -15.39 -3.68
N THR A 104 -3.13 -15.49 -2.54
CA THR A 104 -2.77 -16.42 -1.45
C THR A 104 -2.46 -17.86 -1.88
N PRO A 105 -3.23 -18.54 -2.77
CA PRO A 105 -2.88 -19.90 -3.19
C PRO A 105 -1.61 -19.96 -4.06
N PHE A 106 -1.16 -18.83 -4.62
CA PHE A 106 0.03 -18.73 -5.46
C PHE A 106 1.29 -18.29 -4.70
N VAL A 107 1.18 -18.00 -3.39
CA VAL A 107 2.29 -17.60 -2.51
C VAL A 107 2.35 -18.49 -1.26
N GLU A 108 2.11 -19.78 -1.44
CA GLU A 108 2.19 -20.81 -0.38
C GLU A 108 1.21 -20.60 0.80
N GLN A 109 0.11 -19.89 0.59
CA GLN A 109 -0.95 -19.67 1.58
C GLN A 109 -2.24 -20.43 1.22
N GLN A 110 -2.11 -21.69 0.78
CA GLN A 110 -3.23 -22.54 0.35
C GLN A 110 -4.25 -22.81 1.48
N SER A 111 -3.78 -23.10 2.70
CA SER A 111 -4.66 -23.34 3.85
C SER A 111 -5.47 -22.10 4.26
N LEU A 112 -4.89 -20.91 4.08
CA LEU A 112 -5.58 -19.64 4.29
C LEU A 112 -6.60 -19.38 3.19
N TRP A 113 -6.25 -19.67 1.93
CA TRP A 113 -7.18 -19.57 0.80
C TRP A 113 -8.40 -20.46 1.02
N GLU A 114 -8.22 -21.72 1.45
CA GLU A 114 -9.32 -22.66 1.72
C GLU A 114 -10.29 -22.15 2.80
N GLN A 115 -9.80 -21.44 3.82
CA GLN A 115 -10.65 -20.79 4.81
C GLN A 115 -11.41 -19.58 4.26
N ILE A 116 -10.80 -18.84 3.33
CA ILE A 116 -11.41 -17.64 2.72
C ILE A 116 -12.42 -18.02 1.63
N SER A 117 -12.10 -19.01 0.79
CA SER A 117 -12.89 -19.36 -0.39
C SER A 117 -14.13 -20.18 -0.05
N ASN A 118 -14.18 -20.78 1.14
CA ASN A 118 -15.31 -21.57 1.61
C ASN A 118 -16.07 -20.84 2.72
N PRO A 119 -17.35 -21.20 2.97
CA PRO A 119 -18.05 -20.71 4.14
C PRO A 119 -17.34 -21.11 5.43
N LEU A 120 -17.23 -20.17 6.37
CA LEU A 120 -16.53 -20.38 7.64
C LEU A 120 -17.50 -20.17 8.80
N GLN A 121 -17.61 -21.16 9.69
CA GLN A 121 -18.45 -21.04 10.88
C GLN A 121 -17.76 -20.18 11.95
N SER A 122 -18.48 -19.21 12.48
CA SER A 122 -18.05 -18.40 13.61
C SER A 122 -17.98 -19.25 14.88
N PRO A 123 -16.84 -19.27 15.59
CA PRO A 123 -16.71 -20.05 16.82
C PRO A 123 -17.53 -19.47 17.99
N THR A 124 -17.97 -18.21 17.91
CA THR A 124 -18.70 -17.53 18.99
C THR A 124 -20.22 -17.63 18.80
N SER A 125 -20.71 -17.31 17.60
CA SER A 125 -22.15 -17.24 17.30
C SER A 125 -22.71 -18.53 16.71
N GLY A 126 -21.86 -19.41 16.16
CA GLY A 126 -22.28 -20.59 15.39
C GLY A 126 -22.82 -20.26 13.99
N ASP A 127 -22.98 -18.98 13.67
CA ASP A 127 -23.39 -18.49 12.36
C ASP A 127 -22.30 -18.73 11.30
N ILE A 128 -22.71 -18.68 10.03
CA ILE A 128 -21.82 -18.93 8.88
C ILE A 128 -21.46 -17.60 8.21
N PHE A 129 -20.16 -17.33 8.10
CA PHE A 129 -19.65 -16.37 7.13
C PHE A 129 -19.67 -17.01 5.74
N PRO A 130 -20.20 -16.32 4.72
CA PRO A 130 -20.21 -16.84 3.36
C PRO A 130 -18.79 -16.97 2.79
N ALA A 131 -18.68 -17.73 1.71
CA ALA A 131 -17.46 -17.75 0.91
C ALA A 131 -17.00 -16.34 0.53
N MET A 132 -15.68 -16.15 0.48
CA MET A 132 -15.00 -14.86 0.32
C MET A 132 -15.06 -13.92 1.55
N GLY A 133 -15.63 -14.40 2.66
CA GLY A 133 -15.63 -13.71 3.94
C GLY A 133 -16.48 -12.43 4.00
N PRO A 134 -16.58 -11.84 5.21
CA PRO A 134 -17.31 -10.58 5.42
C PRO A 134 -16.61 -9.35 4.80
N ASN A 135 -16.99 -8.12 5.12
CA ASN A 135 -16.20 -6.93 4.73
C ASN A 135 -14.89 -6.74 5.55
N PRO A 136 -13.69 -6.66 4.93
CA PRO A 136 -12.40 -6.46 5.61
C PRO A 136 -12.26 -5.11 6.35
N GLN A 137 -13.23 -4.21 6.25
CA GLN A 137 -13.34 -3.00 7.06
C GLN A 137 -13.53 -3.27 8.56
N ARG A 138 -13.91 -4.49 8.98
CA ARG A 138 -14.11 -4.87 10.39
C ARG A 138 -13.06 -4.23 11.30
N THR A 139 -13.51 -3.75 12.45
CA THR A 139 -12.63 -3.23 13.51
C THR A 139 -12.27 -4.36 14.47
N LEU A 140 -11.26 -4.15 15.32
CA LEU A 140 -10.91 -5.07 16.40
C LEU A 140 -12.11 -5.35 17.32
N GLY A 141 -12.98 -4.36 17.55
CA GLY A 141 -14.25 -4.57 18.27
C GLY A 141 -15.18 -5.57 17.57
N HIS A 142 -15.25 -5.55 16.24
CA HIS A 142 -16.03 -6.55 15.49
C HIS A 142 -15.41 -7.95 15.58
N HIS A 143 -14.08 -8.05 15.51
CA HIS A 143 -13.37 -9.33 15.70
C HIS A 143 -13.45 -9.85 17.13
N ALA A 144 -13.54 -8.98 18.13
CA ALA A 144 -13.74 -9.37 19.52
C ALA A 144 -15.13 -9.98 19.76
N ASN A 145 -16.17 -9.43 19.13
CA ASN A 145 -17.53 -9.97 19.21
C ASN A 145 -17.70 -11.24 18.38
N GLU A 146 -17.13 -11.25 17.17
CA GLU A 146 -17.26 -12.36 16.23
C GLU A 146 -15.99 -12.46 15.37
N PRO A 147 -15.06 -13.36 15.71
CA PRO A 147 -13.74 -13.41 15.09
C PRO A 147 -13.81 -14.03 13.69
N TYR A 148 -13.34 -13.29 12.69
CA TYR A 148 -12.98 -13.82 11.38
C TYR A 148 -11.45 -13.89 11.26
N GLN A 149 -10.86 -15.02 11.66
CA GLN A 149 -9.41 -15.19 11.79
C GLN A 149 -8.59 -14.96 10.51
N PRO A 150 -9.08 -15.29 9.28
CA PRO A 150 -8.29 -15.12 8.07
C PRO A 150 -7.76 -13.70 7.86
N TRP A 151 -8.49 -12.65 8.26
CA TRP A 151 -7.98 -11.29 8.10
C TRP A 151 -6.97 -10.88 9.15
N LEU A 152 -7.00 -11.48 10.33
CA LEU A 152 -6.02 -11.22 11.39
C LEU A 152 -4.69 -11.96 11.16
N THR A 153 -4.61 -12.81 10.14
CA THR A 153 -3.43 -13.61 9.84
C THR A 153 -2.31 -12.73 9.28
N ASN A 154 -1.12 -12.83 9.89
CA ASN A 154 0.09 -12.21 9.37
C ASN A 154 0.76 -13.17 8.38
N ILE A 155 0.87 -12.75 7.12
CA ILE A 155 1.52 -13.54 6.08
C ILE A 155 2.98 -13.05 5.96
N PRO A 156 4.00 -13.89 6.26
CA PRO A 156 5.40 -13.46 6.23
C PRO A 156 5.85 -12.91 4.87
N THR A 157 5.39 -13.52 3.77
CA THR A 157 5.69 -13.07 2.40
C THR A 157 5.17 -11.67 2.09
N LEU A 158 4.14 -11.19 2.81
CA LEU A 158 3.62 -9.83 2.64
C LEU A 158 4.39 -8.78 3.45
N ARG A 159 5.39 -9.19 4.23
CA ARG A 159 6.17 -8.29 5.09
C ARG A 159 7.56 -8.06 4.52
N CYS A 160 8.04 -6.83 4.68
CA CYS A 160 9.42 -6.47 4.47
C CYS A 160 10.13 -6.45 5.84
N PRO A 161 11.22 -7.21 6.05
CA PRO A 161 11.94 -7.23 7.32
C PRO A 161 12.51 -5.87 7.79
N SER A 162 12.58 -4.86 6.91
CA SER A 162 12.96 -3.49 7.30
C SER A 162 11.82 -2.69 7.93
N ASP A 163 10.57 -3.16 7.84
CA ASP A 163 9.44 -2.53 8.51
C ASP A 163 9.26 -3.11 9.93
N PRO A 164 9.41 -2.30 11.00
CA PRO A 164 9.35 -2.78 12.37
C PRO A 164 7.91 -2.99 12.89
N GLY A 165 6.88 -2.66 12.11
CA GLY A 165 5.49 -2.75 12.52
C GLY A 165 5.07 -4.18 12.82
N VAL A 166 4.50 -4.41 14.00
CA VAL A 166 4.02 -5.73 14.44
C VAL A 166 2.73 -5.60 15.23
N GLY A 167 1.92 -6.66 15.24
CA GLY A 167 0.77 -6.80 16.13
C GLY A 167 -0.34 -5.75 15.95
N LEU A 168 -1.15 -5.62 17.00
CA LEU A 168 -2.23 -4.63 17.05
C LEU A 168 -1.67 -3.19 17.00
N PRO A 169 -2.43 -2.21 16.50
CA PRO A 169 -3.85 -2.27 16.08
C PRO A 169 -4.07 -2.80 14.66
N SER A 170 -3.01 -3.23 13.96
CA SER A 170 -3.15 -3.78 12.61
C SER A 170 -3.84 -5.15 12.59
N GLN A 171 -4.58 -5.42 11.52
CA GLN A 171 -5.31 -6.66 11.27
C GLN A 171 -4.64 -7.37 10.08
N GLY A 172 -3.38 -7.77 10.30
CA GLY A 172 -2.51 -8.34 9.27
C GLY A 172 -1.91 -7.27 8.35
N ARG A 173 -0.62 -7.01 8.51
CA ARG A 173 0.10 -5.98 7.75
C ARG A 173 0.53 -6.44 6.36
N THR A 174 0.68 -5.48 5.46
CA THR A 174 1.37 -5.69 4.17
C THR A 174 2.31 -4.52 3.86
N ASN A 175 3.44 -4.85 3.24
CA ASN A 175 4.39 -3.90 2.67
C ASN A 175 4.32 -3.82 1.15
N TYR A 176 3.40 -4.52 0.50
CA TYR A 176 3.29 -4.52 -0.97
C TYR A 176 1.90 -4.07 -1.40
N ALA A 177 1.88 -3.06 -2.27
CA ALA A 177 0.67 -2.40 -2.71
C ALA A 177 0.54 -2.41 -4.24
N ALA A 178 -0.70 -2.55 -4.73
CA ALA A 178 -1.01 -2.52 -6.15
C ALA A 178 -0.79 -1.11 -6.72
N CYS A 179 -0.18 -1.02 -7.89
CA CYS A 179 -0.05 0.24 -8.62
C CYS A 179 -1.40 0.62 -9.26
N MET A 180 -1.99 1.69 -8.75
CA MET A 180 -3.22 2.31 -9.26
C MET A 180 -2.93 3.37 -10.34
N GLY A 181 -1.64 3.61 -10.59
CA GLY A 181 -1.09 4.46 -11.63
C GLY A 181 -0.87 5.89 -11.17
N ASP A 182 -0.83 6.79 -12.14
CA ASP A 182 -0.51 8.20 -11.95
C ASP A 182 -1.78 9.08 -11.97
N GLY A 183 -2.95 8.46 -12.02
CA GLY A 183 -4.24 9.10 -11.83
C GLY A 183 -4.89 8.63 -10.54
N MET A 184 -5.40 9.58 -9.74
CA MET A 184 -6.11 9.25 -8.50
C MET A 184 -7.64 9.37 -8.63
N ASP A 185 -8.17 9.90 -9.74
CA ASP A 185 -9.63 10.02 -9.88
C ASP A 185 -10.30 8.65 -9.97
N ARG A 186 -11.34 8.46 -9.15
CA ARG A 186 -12.16 7.23 -9.05
C ARG A 186 -11.44 5.96 -8.60
N THR A 187 -10.23 6.04 -8.07
CA THR A 187 -9.47 4.85 -7.64
C THR A 187 -9.98 4.23 -6.32
N ASP A 188 -10.91 4.89 -5.63
CA ASP A 188 -11.60 4.41 -4.44
C ASP A 188 -12.84 3.56 -4.74
N SER A 189 -13.30 3.56 -5.99
CA SER A 189 -14.60 3.00 -6.38
C SER A 189 -14.55 2.27 -7.72
N GLY A 190 -13.85 2.81 -8.72
CA GLY A 190 -13.83 2.29 -10.08
C GLY A 190 -15.17 2.49 -10.80
N ALA A 191 -15.40 1.75 -11.88
CA ALA A 191 -16.59 1.88 -12.73
C ALA A 191 -17.86 1.27 -12.10
N TYR A 192 -17.70 0.45 -11.06
CA TYR A 192 -18.79 -0.24 -10.37
C TYR A 192 -18.77 0.16 -8.90
N GLY A 193 -19.94 0.40 -8.30
CA GLY A 193 -20.08 0.63 -6.87
C GLY A 193 -19.89 -0.63 -6.04
N SER A 194 -19.90 -0.46 -4.72
CA SER A 194 -19.82 -1.56 -3.74
C SER A 194 -21.01 -2.52 -3.83
N SER A 195 -22.13 -2.06 -4.38
CA SER A 195 -23.33 -2.86 -4.66
C SER A 195 -23.28 -3.65 -5.98
N GLY A 196 -22.15 -3.56 -6.70
CA GLY A 196 -21.99 -4.17 -8.02
C GLY A 196 -22.80 -3.54 -9.15
N GLN A 197 -23.60 -2.53 -8.83
CA GLN A 197 -24.22 -1.68 -9.82
C GLN A 197 -23.18 -0.73 -10.41
N PRO A 198 -23.30 -0.33 -11.69
CA PRO A 198 -22.50 0.75 -12.25
C PRO A 198 -22.55 1.95 -11.29
N SER A 199 -21.39 2.44 -10.87
CA SER A 199 -21.35 3.63 -10.04
C SER A 199 -21.83 4.82 -10.88
N SER A 200 -22.57 5.72 -10.26
CA SER A 200 -22.97 6.98 -10.87
C SER A 200 -22.44 8.10 -10.01
N PRO A 201 -22.01 9.25 -10.58
CA PRO A 201 -21.78 10.44 -9.78
C PRO A 201 -23.03 10.72 -8.93
N VAL A 202 -22.82 11.02 -7.65
CA VAL A 202 -23.91 11.34 -6.71
C VAL A 202 -24.18 12.86 -6.73
N ASN A 203 -23.19 13.65 -7.13
CA ASN A 203 -23.22 15.11 -7.17
C ASN A 203 -22.56 15.65 -8.44
N GLY A 204 -22.97 16.86 -8.85
CA GLY A 204 -22.46 17.54 -10.05
C GLY A 204 -23.41 17.43 -11.25
N PRO A 205 -23.05 18.04 -12.41
CA PRO A 205 -23.96 18.17 -13.56
C PRO A 205 -24.34 16.84 -14.22
N PHE A 206 -23.76 15.74 -13.76
CA PHE A 206 -23.87 14.41 -14.35
C PHE A 206 -24.22 13.36 -13.31
N ALA A 207 -24.83 13.79 -12.21
CA ALA A 207 -25.41 12.87 -11.25
C ALA A 207 -26.45 11.98 -11.94
N GLY A 208 -26.46 10.70 -11.61
CA GLY A 208 -27.32 9.69 -12.24
C GLY A 208 -26.81 9.09 -13.57
N ASN A 209 -25.63 9.47 -14.08
CA ASN A 209 -25.11 8.95 -15.35
C ASN A 209 -23.99 7.89 -15.14
N PRO A 210 -24.32 6.58 -15.22
CA PRO A 210 -23.33 5.50 -15.03
C PRO A 210 -22.32 5.41 -16.18
N THR A 211 -22.73 5.72 -17.42
CA THR A 211 -21.83 5.73 -18.58
C THR A 211 -20.68 6.72 -18.37
N ARG A 212 -21.00 7.92 -17.90
CA ARG A 212 -19.99 8.94 -17.61
C ARG A 212 -19.05 8.51 -16.49
N HIS A 213 -19.53 7.77 -15.50
CA HIS A 213 -18.66 7.27 -14.44
C HIS A 213 -17.63 6.27 -14.98
N ALA A 214 -18.07 5.35 -15.85
CA ALA A 214 -17.17 4.43 -16.52
C ALA A 214 -16.13 5.16 -17.39
N GLU A 215 -16.51 6.25 -18.06
CA GLU A 215 -15.58 7.13 -18.77
C GLU A 215 -14.58 7.81 -17.83
N GLN A 216 -15.03 8.31 -16.68
CA GLN A 216 -14.15 8.88 -15.64
C GLN A 216 -13.13 7.85 -15.17
N THR A 217 -13.56 6.63 -14.85
CA THR A 217 -12.65 5.54 -14.46
C THR A 217 -11.66 5.22 -15.57
N ARG A 218 -12.09 5.19 -16.85
CA ARG A 218 -11.18 4.92 -17.98
C ARG A 218 -10.08 5.97 -18.12
N VAL A 219 -10.37 7.23 -17.81
CA VAL A 219 -9.39 8.33 -17.90
C VAL A 219 -8.55 8.44 -16.63
N GLY A 220 -9.16 8.32 -15.46
CA GLY A 220 -8.51 8.56 -14.17
C GLY A 220 -7.78 7.36 -13.58
N CYS A 221 -8.22 6.13 -13.85
CA CYS A 221 -7.57 4.92 -13.33
C CYS A 221 -6.61 4.35 -14.38
N ARG A 222 -5.36 4.84 -14.39
CA ARG A 222 -4.35 4.51 -15.42
C ARG A 222 -3.38 3.40 -15.04
N GLY A 223 -3.41 2.93 -13.79
CA GLY A 223 -2.51 1.90 -13.25
C GLY A 223 -2.60 0.53 -13.89
N MET A 224 -1.66 -0.33 -13.52
CA MET A 224 -1.74 -1.77 -13.80
C MET A 224 -3.01 -2.38 -13.21
N PHE A 225 -3.41 -1.93 -12.01
CA PHE A 225 -4.66 -2.32 -11.37
C PHE A 225 -5.70 -1.21 -11.48
N VAL A 226 -6.91 -1.58 -11.89
CA VAL A 226 -8.09 -0.72 -11.88
C VAL A 226 -9.09 -1.30 -10.88
N PRO A 227 -9.67 -0.50 -9.97
CA PRO A 227 -10.61 -1.02 -8.98
C PRO A 227 -11.74 -1.81 -9.63
N ARG A 228 -12.00 -3.01 -9.09
CA ARG A 228 -13.13 -3.86 -9.47
C ARG A 228 -13.13 -4.35 -10.92
N GLN A 229 -12.04 -4.12 -11.66
CA GLN A 229 -11.90 -4.54 -13.05
C GLN A 229 -10.83 -5.64 -13.19
N ALA A 230 -11.09 -6.57 -14.10
CA ALA A 230 -10.10 -7.57 -14.50
C ALA A 230 -9.26 -7.02 -15.65
N ILE A 231 -7.94 -6.95 -15.43
CA ILE A 231 -6.97 -6.53 -16.44
C ILE A 231 -6.20 -7.78 -16.90
N ARG A 232 -5.85 -7.84 -18.19
CA ARG A 232 -5.00 -8.88 -18.79
C ARG A 232 -3.69 -8.27 -19.26
N PHE A 233 -2.65 -9.08 -19.45
CA PHE A 233 -1.37 -8.56 -19.93
C PHE A 233 -1.44 -7.86 -21.29
N ARG A 234 -2.33 -8.30 -22.19
CA ARG A 234 -2.58 -7.62 -23.47
C ARG A 234 -3.17 -6.21 -23.33
N ASP A 235 -3.75 -5.88 -22.17
CA ASP A 235 -4.36 -4.58 -21.91
C ASP A 235 -3.31 -3.57 -21.39
N VAL A 236 -2.05 -4.00 -21.22
CA VAL A 236 -0.88 -3.18 -20.87
C VAL A 236 -0.16 -2.83 -22.18
N LEU A 237 -0.56 -1.71 -22.78
CA LEU A 237 -0.06 -1.27 -24.09
C LEU A 237 1.33 -0.65 -24.02
N ASP A 238 1.74 -0.18 -22.84
CA ASP A 238 3.04 0.47 -22.63
C ASP A 238 4.18 -0.55 -22.44
N GLY A 239 3.82 -1.85 -22.38
CA GLY A 239 4.74 -2.96 -22.22
C GLY A 239 4.92 -3.38 -20.76
N LEU A 240 4.91 -4.68 -20.50
CA LEU A 240 5.03 -5.24 -19.15
C LEU A 240 6.35 -4.85 -18.44
N SER A 241 7.46 -4.74 -19.18
CA SER A 241 8.75 -4.33 -18.61
C SER A 241 8.83 -2.84 -18.25
N ASN A 242 7.89 -2.04 -18.76
CA ASN A 242 7.87 -0.58 -18.63
C ASN A 242 6.72 -0.08 -17.76
N THR A 243 5.85 -0.97 -17.27
CA THR A 243 4.75 -0.60 -16.38
C THR A 243 4.95 -1.20 -14.99
N VAL A 244 4.92 -0.35 -13.97
CA VAL A 244 4.94 -0.74 -12.55
C VAL A 244 3.62 -1.45 -12.21
N MET A 245 3.74 -2.69 -11.76
CA MET A 245 2.63 -3.51 -11.29
C MET A 245 2.29 -3.21 -9.83
N ALA A 246 3.30 -3.14 -8.98
CA ALA A 246 3.14 -2.93 -7.55
C ALA A 246 4.39 -2.23 -7.00
N GLY A 247 4.31 -1.70 -5.78
CA GLY A 247 5.49 -1.20 -5.08
C GLY A 247 5.46 -1.47 -3.59
N GLU A 248 6.63 -1.30 -2.97
CA GLU A 248 6.76 -1.30 -1.54
C GLU A 248 6.02 -0.13 -0.90
N ILE A 249 5.44 -0.38 0.27
CA ILE A 249 4.88 0.63 1.16
C ILE A 249 5.39 0.39 2.57
N VAL A 250 5.57 1.47 3.33
CA VAL A 250 5.77 1.40 4.77
C VAL A 250 4.44 1.32 5.49
N THR A 251 4.41 0.61 6.62
CA THR A 251 3.22 0.53 7.45
C THR A 251 3.29 1.51 8.62
N ASP A 252 2.12 2.00 9.02
CA ASP A 252 2.01 3.00 10.09
C ASP A 252 2.49 2.42 11.43
N LEU A 253 3.28 3.19 12.19
CA LEU A 253 3.73 2.78 13.51
C LEU A 253 2.94 3.50 14.61
N GLY A 254 1.91 4.27 14.24
CA GLY A 254 1.27 5.22 15.14
C GLY A 254 2.14 6.45 15.38
N ASP A 255 3.23 6.59 14.61
CA ASP A 255 4.03 7.79 14.51
C ASP A 255 3.38 8.72 13.49
N SER A 256 3.52 10.04 13.67
CA SER A 256 3.00 11.01 12.71
C SER A 256 3.80 11.03 11.40
N ASP A 257 4.34 9.90 10.94
CA ASP A 257 5.15 9.78 9.73
C ASP A 257 4.29 10.11 8.49
N VAL A 258 4.83 11.00 7.65
CA VAL A 258 4.16 11.56 6.47
C VAL A 258 3.80 10.50 5.43
N ARG A 259 4.52 9.39 5.42
CA ARG A 259 4.37 8.28 4.46
C ARG A 259 3.33 7.26 4.88
N THR A 260 2.85 7.31 6.12
CA THR A 260 2.01 6.26 6.73
C THR A 260 0.75 6.78 7.39
N ARG A 261 0.81 7.96 8.01
CA ARG A 261 -0.34 8.59 8.67
C ARG A 261 -1.05 9.50 7.66
N PRO A 262 -2.24 9.14 7.17
CA PRO A 262 -2.87 9.90 6.09
C PRO A 262 -3.45 11.23 6.56
N VAL A 263 -2.99 12.31 5.93
CA VAL A 263 -3.60 13.64 6.01
C VAL A 263 -4.47 13.87 4.79
N GLY A 264 -5.58 14.58 4.97
CA GLY A 264 -6.48 14.90 3.87
C GLY A 264 -6.95 16.34 3.88
N ARG A 265 -7.47 16.76 2.73
CA ARG A 265 -7.99 18.12 2.49
C ARG A 265 -9.29 18.07 1.70
N SER A 266 -10.37 18.60 2.28
CA SER A 266 -11.69 18.68 1.61
C SER A 266 -11.96 20.02 0.92
N ALA A 267 -11.33 21.10 1.40
CA ALA A 267 -11.50 22.46 0.89
C ALA A 267 -10.73 22.69 -0.41
N ALA A 268 -11.22 23.59 -1.28
CA ALA A 268 -10.49 24.00 -2.48
C ALA A 268 -9.21 24.79 -2.13
N PRO A 269 -8.15 24.73 -2.95
CA PRO A 269 -7.93 23.73 -4.01
C PRO A 269 -7.87 22.31 -3.42
N ARG A 270 -8.35 21.31 -4.17
CA ARG A 270 -8.43 19.90 -3.73
C ARG A 270 -7.24 19.10 -4.24
N PRO A 271 -6.84 17.99 -3.58
CA PRO A 271 -5.72 17.14 -4.01
C PRO A 271 -5.81 16.64 -5.46
N LEU A 272 -7.02 16.40 -5.99
CA LEU A 272 -7.19 16.08 -7.42
C LEU A 272 -6.69 17.18 -8.38
N ASN A 273 -6.59 18.44 -7.92
CA ASN A 273 -6.10 19.56 -8.71
C ASN A 273 -4.64 19.91 -8.42
N ASN A 274 -4.12 19.47 -7.27
CA ASN A 274 -2.73 19.66 -6.85
C ASN A 274 -2.41 18.60 -5.76
N PRO A 275 -1.72 17.51 -6.13
CA PRO A 275 -1.36 16.42 -5.21
C PRO A 275 -0.51 16.84 -4.00
N ASP A 276 0.33 17.87 -4.14
CA ASP A 276 1.31 18.35 -3.15
C ASP A 276 0.70 19.20 -2.02
N LEU A 277 -0.63 19.40 -2.02
CA LEU A 277 -1.32 20.31 -1.08
C LEU A 277 -1.17 19.98 0.41
N CYS A 278 -0.78 18.76 0.75
CA CYS A 278 -0.58 18.36 2.14
C CYS A 278 0.85 18.64 2.63
N ASP A 279 1.81 18.95 1.75
CA ASP A 279 3.22 19.16 2.11
C ASP A 279 3.41 20.28 3.14
N VAL A 280 2.56 21.32 3.09
CA VAL A 280 2.52 22.41 4.09
C VAL A 280 2.28 21.93 5.52
N GLY A 281 1.78 20.71 5.71
CA GLY A 281 1.59 20.07 7.01
C GLY A 281 2.84 19.43 7.60
N ARG A 282 3.95 19.29 6.86
CA ARG A 282 5.18 18.67 7.33
C ARG A 282 5.86 19.50 8.40
N ASP A 283 6.40 18.85 9.42
CA ASP A 283 7.16 19.50 10.49
C ASP A 283 8.48 20.07 9.93
N PRO A 284 8.71 21.40 9.99
CA PRO A 284 9.91 22.02 9.44
C PRO A 284 11.21 21.53 10.11
N GLU A 285 11.14 21.15 11.39
CA GLU A 285 12.29 20.63 12.13
C GLU A 285 12.47 19.12 11.92
N ARG A 286 11.38 18.42 11.58
CA ARG A 286 11.37 16.97 11.36
C ARG A 286 10.57 16.60 10.11
N PRO A 287 11.10 16.81 8.89
CA PRO A 287 10.34 16.70 7.63
C PRO A 287 9.74 15.31 7.32
N GLN A 288 10.15 14.28 8.05
CA GLN A 288 9.56 12.93 7.98
C GLN A 288 8.23 12.81 8.74
N PHE A 289 7.86 13.81 9.56
CA PHE A 289 6.67 13.77 10.39
C PHE A 289 5.75 14.98 10.12
N TRP A 290 4.46 14.80 10.38
CA TRP A 290 3.48 15.87 10.35
C TRP A 290 3.59 16.76 11.59
N GLN A 291 3.32 18.06 11.41
CA GLN A 291 3.13 19.01 12.49
C GLN A 291 1.95 18.59 13.37
N THR A 292 2.02 18.91 14.66
CA THR A 292 0.90 18.74 15.59
C THR A 292 0.80 20.00 16.45
N PRO A 293 -0.27 20.81 16.31
CA PRO A 293 -1.44 20.61 15.44
C PRO A 293 -1.14 20.78 13.94
N LEU A 294 -1.97 20.18 13.08
CA LEU A 294 -1.91 20.39 11.64
C LEU A 294 -2.36 21.83 11.27
N PRO A 295 -1.84 22.41 10.18
CA PRO A 295 -2.33 23.67 9.64
C PRO A 295 -3.82 23.66 9.29
N ALA A 296 -4.42 24.85 9.29
CA ALA A 296 -5.84 25.02 8.95
C ALA A 296 -6.15 24.45 7.55
N GLY A 297 -7.23 23.67 7.46
CA GLY A 297 -7.64 23.02 6.21
C GLY A 297 -6.97 21.67 5.93
N LEU A 298 -6.16 21.14 6.86
CA LEU A 298 -5.69 19.75 6.86
C LEU A 298 -6.25 19.01 8.07
N ALA A 299 -6.50 17.71 7.93
CA ALA A 299 -6.87 16.85 9.05
C ALA A 299 -6.30 15.44 8.89
N PHE A 300 -5.97 14.81 10.01
CA PHE A 300 -5.71 13.37 10.03
C PHE A 300 -7.01 12.62 9.73
N THR A 301 -6.94 11.69 8.79
CA THR A 301 -8.12 10.95 8.31
C THR A 301 -8.23 9.56 8.92
N ALA A 302 -7.11 8.98 9.33
CA ALA A 302 -7.07 7.66 9.96
C ALA A 302 -7.32 7.75 11.46
N ASN A 303 -7.99 6.72 11.97
CA ASN A 303 -8.04 6.40 13.39
C ASN A 303 -6.95 5.36 13.73
N ALA A 304 -6.94 4.87 14.97
CA ALA A 304 -5.95 3.91 15.43
C ALA A 304 -5.88 2.60 14.62
N GLU A 305 -6.93 2.20 13.89
CA GLU A 305 -6.99 0.92 13.16
C GLU A 305 -6.89 1.07 11.64
N ASN A 306 -6.85 2.30 11.12
CA ASN A 306 -6.92 2.59 9.68
C ASN A 306 -5.63 3.22 9.14
N GLY A 307 -4.49 2.93 9.77
CA GLY A 307 -3.16 3.34 9.30
C GLY A 307 -2.77 2.61 8.01
N ARG A 308 -1.78 3.18 7.30
CA ARG A 308 -1.29 2.60 6.05
C ARG A 308 -0.82 1.17 6.22
N GLY A 309 -1.24 0.29 5.31
CA GLY A 309 -0.81 -1.10 5.29
C GLY A 309 -1.31 -1.98 6.44
N TYR A 310 -2.30 -1.53 7.24
CA TYR A 310 -2.79 -2.27 8.41
C TYR A 310 -3.65 -3.49 8.10
N LYS A 311 -4.19 -3.58 6.89
CA LYS A 311 -5.20 -4.58 6.51
C LYS A 311 -4.87 -5.14 5.13
N TRP A 312 -4.08 -6.19 5.07
CA TRP A 312 -3.65 -6.80 3.80
C TRP A 312 -4.82 -7.28 2.94
N ALA A 313 -5.93 -7.69 3.56
CA ALA A 313 -7.11 -8.15 2.85
C ALA A 313 -7.97 -6.99 2.29
N TYR A 314 -7.77 -5.75 2.74
CA TYR A 314 -8.62 -4.62 2.38
C TYR A 314 -8.06 -3.87 1.15
N GLY A 315 -8.80 -3.88 0.05
CA GLY A 315 -8.47 -3.25 -1.22
C GLY A 315 -8.59 -1.73 -1.26
N ARG A 316 -8.73 -1.02 -0.14
CA ARG A 316 -8.74 0.45 -0.20
C ARG A 316 -7.33 0.98 -0.42
N PRO A 317 -7.20 2.13 -1.11
CA PRO A 317 -5.89 2.67 -1.46
C PRO A 317 -4.91 2.79 -0.28
N ILE A 318 -5.38 3.26 0.89
CA ILE A 318 -4.53 3.42 2.07
C ILE A 318 -3.92 2.10 2.58
N PHE A 319 -4.57 0.95 2.36
CA PHE A 319 -4.07 -0.33 2.87
C PHE A 319 -3.22 -1.08 1.86
N THR A 320 -3.63 -1.12 0.61
CA THR A 320 -3.02 -2.00 -0.40
C THR A 320 -2.88 -1.37 -1.78
N GLY A 321 -3.01 -0.04 -1.89
CA GLY A 321 -2.80 0.71 -3.13
C GLY A 321 -1.63 1.67 -3.04
N MET A 322 -1.04 1.98 -4.19
CA MET A 322 -0.06 3.03 -4.35
C MET A 322 -0.24 3.76 -5.69
N TYR A 323 0.33 4.95 -5.79
CA TYR A 323 0.29 5.80 -6.97
C TYR A 323 1.69 6.23 -7.35
N THR A 324 1.89 6.43 -8.65
CA THR A 324 3.11 6.98 -9.22
C THR A 324 2.93 8.48 -9.49
N ILE A 325 2.48 9.20 -8.46
CA ILE A 325 2.25 10.65 -8.49
C ILE A 325 3.41 11.31 -7.76
N GLY A 326 3.41 11.21 -6.42
CA GLY A 326 4.57 11.58 -5.61
C GLY A 326 5.73 10.60 -5.78
N PRO A 327 6.99 11.06 -5.75
CA PRO A 327 8.16 10.18 -5.77
C PRO A 327 8.15 9.23 -4.56
N PRO A 328 8.96 8.15 -4.59
CA PRO A 328 9.11 7.27 -3.43
C PRO A 328 9.39 8.04 -2.14
N ASN A 329 8.83 7.56 -1.04
CA ASN A 329 8.95 8.14 0.30
C ASN A 329 8.40 9.57 0.45
N SER A 330 7.59 10.07 -0.50
CA SER A 330 6.86 11.32 -0.32
C SER A 330 5.63 11.18 0.60
N GLU A 331 4.97 12.28 0.87
CA GLU A 331 3.84 12.38 1.78
C GLU A 331 2.54 11.82 1.20
N ILE A 332 1.67 11.37 2.09
CA ILE A 332 0.30 11.02 1.75
C ILE A 332 -0.58 12.26 1.76
N CYS A 333 -1.36 12.44 0.70
CA CYS A 333 -2.37 13.49 0.62
C CYS A 333 -3.70 12.97 0.09
N LEU A 334 -4.68 12.81 0.97
CA LEU A 334 -6.02 12.32 0.63
C LEU A 334 -6.98 13.43 0.22
N HIS A 335 -7.86 13.11 -0.72
CA HIS A 335 -8.84 14.03 -1.31
C HIS A 335 -9.94 14.53 -0.35
N THR A 336 -10.01 13.97 0.86
CA THR A 336 -10.95 14.41 1.90
C THR A 336 -10.36 14.20 3.28
N GLN A 337 -10.83 15.02 4.23
CA GLN A 337 -10.50 14.95 5.65
C GLN A 337 -11.31 13.91 6.42
N ASN A 338 -12.40 13.39 5.84
CA ASN A 338 -13.41 12.66 6.60
C ASN A 338 -13.22 11.14 6.58
N SER A 339 -12.34 10.62 5.71
CA SER A 339 -12.18 9.17 5.56
C SER A 339 -10.81 8.81 4.98
N PRO A 340 -10.15 7.77 5.51
CA PRO A 340 -8.89 7.26 4.97
C PRO A 340 -9.10 6.34 3.75
N ASN A 341 -10.34 5.93 3.47
CA ASN A 341 -10.67 4.95 2.42
C ASN A 341 -10.88 5.57 1.03
N GLN A 342 -10.44 6.82 0.86
CA GLN A 342 -10.72 7.65 -0.29
C GLN A 342 -9.51 7.72 -1.22
N MET A 343 -9.72 8.30 -2.41
CA MET A 343 -8.66 8.58 -3.36
C MET A 343 -7.69 9.64 -2.83
N GLY A 344 -6.47 9.64 -3.36
CA GLY A 344 -5.42 10.60 -2.99
C GLY A 344 -4.05 10.21 -3.54
N ASN A 345 -3.06 11.03 -3.24
CA ASN A 345 -1.66 10.69 -3.43
C ASN A 345 -1.23 9.74 -2.30
N LEU A 346 -0.89 8.49 -2.66
CA LEU A 346 -0.37 7.46 -1.75
C LEU A 346 0.90 6.87 -2.40
N PRO A 347 2.07 7.51 -2.24
CA PRO A 347 3.30 7.18 -2.95
C PRO A 347 3.90 5.85 -2.47
N ALA A 348 4.69 5.19 -3.31
CA ALA A 348 5.53 4.07 -2.86
C ALA A 348 6.45 4.51 -1.71
N GLY A 349 6.90 3.58 -0.86
CA GLY A 349 7.79 3.92 0.24
C GLY A 349 8.42 2.72 0.90
N SER A 350 9.62 2.90 1.44
CA SER A 350 10.36 1.85 2.12
C SER A 350 11.12 2.39 3.33
N ARG A 351 11.53 1.50 4.23
CA ARG A 351 12.48 1.83 5.30
C ARG A 351 13.93 1.71 4.84
N HIS A 352 14.15 1.18 3.62
CA HIS A 352 15.45 1.21 2.97
C HIS A 352 15.89 2.65 2.66
N GLN A 353 17.20 2.90 2.71
CA GLN A 353 17.74 4.21 2.40
C GLN A 353 17.69 4.50 0.90
N GLY A 354 17.19 5.68 0.54
CA GLY A 354 17.34 6.26 -0.80
C GLY A 354 16.39 5.73 -1.86
N GLY A 355 15.36 4.96 -1.51
CA GLY A 355 14.41 4.43 -2.47
C GLY A 355 13.50 3.34 -1.92
N CYS A 356 12.81 2.67 -2.84
CA CYS A 356 11.95 1.52 -2.55
C CYS A 356 12.01 0.49 -3.69
N HIS A 357 11.63 -0.76 -3.40
CA HIS A 357 11.46 -1.72 -4.50
C HIS A 357 10.11 -1.53 -5.19
N VAL A 358 10.12 -1.68 -6.51
CA VAL A 358 8.94 -1.78 -7.36
C VAL A 358 8.96 -3.11 -8.11
N LEU A 359 7.78 -3.66 -8.35
CA LEU A 359 7.57 -4.83 -9.18
C LEU A 359 7.05 -4.37 -10.53
N MET A 360 7.76 -4.71 -11.60
CA MET A 360 7.37 -4.44 -12.97
C MET A 360 6.37 -5.49 -13.46
N GLY A 361 5.62 -5.15 -14.51
CA GLY A 361 4.62 -6.01 -15.16
C GLY A 361 5.15 -7.36 -15.65
N ASP A 362 6.45 -7.44 -15.97
CA ASP A 362 7.15 -8.65 -16.41
C ASP A 362 7.69 -9.50 -15.25
N GLY A 363 7.47 -9.06 -14.01
CA GLY A 363 7.92 -9.73 -12.80
C GLY A 363 9.34 -9.36 -12.36
N ALA A 364 10.02 -8.40 -13.03
CA ALA A 364 11.28 -7.86 -12.54
C ALA A 364 11.07 -7.00 -11.28
N VAL A 365 11.98 -7.12 -10.31
CA VAL A 365 11.99 -6.26 -9.12
C VAL A 365 13.13 -5.27 -9.28
N LYS A 366 12.80 -3.98 -9.26
CA LYS A 366 13.74 -2.87 -9.44
C LYS A 366 13.76 -2.00 -8.19
N PHE A 367 14.90 -1.39 -7.88
CA PHE A 367 14.99 -0.42 -6.80
C PHE A 367 14.95 0.99 -7.37
N VAL A 368 13.87 1.71 -7.10
CA VAL A 368 13.66 3.07 -7.60
C VAL A 368 14.07 4.06 -6.52
N THR A 369 14.88 5.04 -6.88
CA THR A 369 15.40 6.03 -5.94
C THR A 369 14.35 7.09 -5.61
N ASP A 370 14.50 7.72 -4.46
CA ASP A 370 13.67 8.88 -4.05
C ASP A 370 13.88 10.08 -4.99
N SER A 371 14.96 10.07 -5.77
CA SER A 371 15.35 11.11 -6.73
C SER A 371 14.88 10.85 -8.17
N ILE A 372 13.99 9.87 -8.38
CA ILE A 372 13.41 9.64 -9.71
C ILE A 372 12.71 10.91 -10.21
N GLU A 373 12.78 11.15 -11.52
CA GLU A 373 12.12 12.28 -12.16
C GLU A 373 10.59 12.10 -12.04
N ALA A 374 9.96 12.92 -11.19
CA ALA A 374 8.55 12.85 -10.84
C ALA A 374 7.74 14.05 -11.37
N GLY A 375 8.25 14.78 -12.37
CA GLY A 375 7.52 15.86 -13.05
C GLY A 375 6.94 16.94 -12.13
N ASN A 376 5.79 17.49 -12.54
CA ASN A 376 5.11 18.56 -11.83
C ASN A 376 4.12 18.04 -10.79
N GLN A 377 4.56 18.01 -9.53
CA GLN A 377 3.76 17.60 -8.37
C GLN A 377 2.56 18.50 -8.06
N THR A 378 2.50 19.70 -8.65
CA THR A 378 1.36 20.61 -8.50
C THR A 378 0.31 20.45 -9.60
N SER A 379 0.59 19.60 -10.60
CA SER A 379 -0.30 19.39 -11.74
C SER A 379 -1.59 18.64 -11.32
N PRO A 380 -2.76 19.01 -11.88
CA PRO A 380 -3.98 18.25 -11.72
C PRO A 380 -3.82 16.80 -12.17
N THR A 381 -4.48 15.89 -11.46
CA THR A 381 -4.48 14.48 -11.84
C THR A 381 -5.19 14.27 -13.18
N PRO A 382 -4.74 13.29 -14.00
CA PRO A 382 -5.47 12.83 -15.18
C PRO A 382 -6.92 12.50 -14.83
N ARG A 383 -7.87 13.19 -15.47
CA ARG A 383 -9.30 12.95 -15.25
C ARG A 383 -10.16 13.51 -16.38
N LEU A 384 -11.32 12.91 -16.57
CA LEU A 384 -12.27 13.37 -17.58
C LEU A 384 -12.79 14.77 -17.26
N GLY A 385 -12.68 15.69 -18.21
CA GLY A 385 -13.06 17.10 -18.05
C GLY A 385 -12.14 17.91 -17.14
N GLY A 386 -10.98 17.35 -16.75
CA GLY A 386 -9.89 18.08 -16.12
C GLY A 386 -8.89 18.62 -17.15
N PRO A 387 -7.88 19.39 -16.70
CA PRO A 387 -6.83 19.93 -17.58
C PRO A 387 -5.96 18.85 -18.23
N VAL A 388 -5.80 17.69 -17.57
CA VAL A 388 -5.08 16.52 -18.09
C VAL A 388 -6.12 15.47 -18.50
N GLY A 389 -6.35 15.36 -19.81
CA GLY A 389 -7.42 14.56 -20.41
C GLY A 389 -7.04 13.11 -20.75
N ALA A 390 -7.93 12.43 -21.48
CA ALA A 390 -7.71 11.07 -21.94
C ALA A 390 -6.48 10.98 -22.88
N GLY A 391 -5.61 10.00 -22.64
CA GLY A 391 -4.40 9.79 -23.46
C GLY A 391 -3.33 10.88 -23.32
N ALA A 392 -3.48 11.83 -22.40
CA ALA A 392 -2.45 12.83 -22.14
C ALA A 392 -1.24 12.18 -21.46
N GLN A 393 -0.05 12.64 -21.82
CA GLN A 393 1.20 12.28 -21.17
C GLN A 393 1.10 12.52 -19.64
N SER A 394 1.76 11.68 -18.86
CA SER A 394 1.86 11.88 -17.42
C SER A 394 2.49 13.24 -17.09
N PRO A 395 1.84 14.08 -16.26
CA PRO A 395 2.46 15.30 -15.78
C PRO A 395 3.50 15.02 -14.69
N TYR A 396 3.59 13.77 -14.20
CA TYR A 396 4.45 13.35 -13.09
C TYR A 396 5.73 12.66 -13.60
N GLY A 397 6.18 13.03 -14.79
CA GLY A 397 7.48 12.64 -15.32
C GLY A 397 7.62 11.15 -15.63
N LEU A 398 8.86 10.67 -15.67
CA LEU A 398 9.20 9.27 -15.84
C LEU A 398 8.47 8.39 -14.82
N TRP A 399 8.42 8.83 -13.56
CA TRP A 399 7.74 8.09 -12.50
C TRP A 399 6.26 7.86 -12.83
N GLY A 400 5.55 8.90 -13.24
CA GLY A 400 4.16 8.82 -13.65
C GLY A 400 3.94 7.99 -14.91
N ALA A 401 4.80 8.14 -15.92
CA ALA A 401 4.77 7.34 -17.15
C ALA A 401 4.83 5.84 -16.84
N LEU A 402 5.78 5.43 -15.97
CA LEU A 402 5.97 4.06 -15.52
C LEU A 402 4.76 3.47 -14.78
N GLY A 403 3.92 4.28 -14.14
CA GLY A 403 2.71 3.77 -13.50
C GLY A 403 1.51 3.65 -14.43
N SER A 404 1.58 4.21 -15.64
CA SER A 404 0.49 4.15 -16.60
C SER A 404 0.61 2.90 -17.48
N ARG A 405 -0.53 2.24 -17.77
CA ARG A 405 -0.56 0.99 -18.56
C ARG A 405 -0.78 1.19 -20.05
N ALA A 406 -1.25 2.37 -20.47
CA ALA A 406 -1.77 2.60 -21.82
C ALA A 406 -1.70 4.08 -22.26
N SER A 407 -0.70 4.84 -21.81
CA SER A 407 -0.46 6.22 -22.26
C SER A 407 0.44 6.27 -23.50
N MET A 408 1.12 5.16 -23.83
CA MET A 408 2.05 4.96 -24.94
C MET A 408 3.22 5.95 -24.94
N GLU A 409 3.72 6.26 -23.75
CA GLU A 409 4.88 7.13 -23.58
C GLU A 409 6.18 6.37 -23.90
N VAL A 410 7.08 7.02 -24.64
CA VAL A 410 8.41 6.46 -24.93
C VAL A 410 9.31 6.70 -23.72
N ILE A 411 9.81 5.63 -23.12
CA ILE A 411 10.71 5.67 -21.98
C ILE A 411 12.13 5.42 -22.48
N ASP A 412 12.91 6.49 -22.61
CA ASP A 412 14.31 6.44 -23.10
C ASP A 412 15.32 6.11 -21.99
N GLN A 413 14.89 6.08 -20.72
CA GLN A 413 15.76 5.84 -19.56
C GLN A 413 15.50 4.45 -18.96
N GLU A 414 16.54 3.62 -18.88
CA GLU A 414 16.50 2.40 -18.08
C GLU A 414 16.53 2.74 -16.59
N ILE A 415 15.53 2.25 -15.86
CA ILE A 415 15.42 2.25 -14.39
C ILE A 415 16.03 1.02 -13.75
#